data_AF-X1HEN3-F1
#
_entry.id   AF-X1HEN3-F1
#
_cell.length_a   1.000
_cell.length_b   1.000
_cell.length_c   1.000
_cell.angle_alpha   90.00
_cell.angle_beta   90.00
_cell.angle_gamma   90.00
#
_symmetry.space_group_name_H-M   'P 1'
#
loop_
_entity.id
_entity.type
_entity.pdbx_description
1 polymer ?
#
loop_
_entity_poly.entity_id
_entity_poly.type
_entity_poly.pdbx_seq_one_letter_code
_entity_poly.pdbx_strand_id
1 'polypeptide(L)'
;MKKKVLFLSIMLAFCVRGIAETSSLSQIYLLGKGIKDLDKDNLGEKVSLHIIIPDMPTAHELAIAGDIAARANLESLVIDFSLVKKESEVKSIQNLENPIIIGTNLKWIKKLKKAKKI
;
A
#
# COMPACT_ATOMS: atom_id res chain seq x y z
N MET A 1 39.51 21.12 6.82
CA MET A 1 38.84 19.98 6.15
C MET A 1 37.80 19.26 7.01
N LYS A 2 38.04 19.05 8.31
CA LYS A 2 37.10 18.32 9.21
C LYS A 2 35.69 18.92 9.34
N LYS A 3 35.54 20.26 9.34
CA LYS A 3 34.22 20.93 9.44
C LYS A 3 33.33 20.72 8.20
N LYS A 4 33.91 20.66 6.99
CA LYS A 4 33.15 20.43 5.74
C LYS A 4 32.65 18.99 5.63
N VAL A 5 33.44 18.03 6.11
CA VAL A 5 33.05 16.61 6.16
C VAL A 5 31.92 16.37 7.17
N LEU A 6 31.99 17.04 8.34
CA LEU A 6 30.94 16.95 9.36
C LEU A 6 29.60 17.57 8.88
N PHE A 7 29.66 18.65 8.12
CA PHE A 7 28.45 19.28 7.56
C PHE A 7 27.79 18.41 6.49
N LEU A 8 28.60 17.73 5.68
CA LEU A 8 28.13 16.82 4.64
C LEU A 8 27.47 15.56 5.24
N SER A 9 28.01 15.02 6.33
CA SER A 9 27.42 13.86 7.01
C SER A 9 26.11 14.20 7.75
N ILE A 10 25.98 15.42 8.30
CA ILE A 10 24.73 15.89 8.90
C ILE A 10 23.63 16.10 7.85
N MET A 11 23.96 16.65 6.68
CA MET A 11 23.01 16.79 5.56
C MET A 11 22.55 15.43 5.04
N LEU A 12 23.47 14.47 4.89
CA LEU A 12 23.12 13.11 4.44
C LEU A 12 22.23 12.38 5.45
N ALA A 13 22.44 12.61 6.76
CA ALA A 13 21.59 12.05 7.82
C ALA A 13 20.18 12.65 7.87
N PHE A 14 19.98 13.90 7.42
CA PHE A 14 18.66 14.53 7.37
C PHE A 14 17.80 14.05 6.18
N CYS A 15 18.41 13.66 5.06
CA CYS A 15 17.69 13.13 3.90
C CYS A 15 17.13 11.71 4.11
N VAL A 16 17.58 10.98 5.15
CA VAL A 16 17.12 9.61 5.46
C VAL A 16 15.96 9.62 6.47
N ARG A 17 15.22 10.72 6.59
CA ARG A 17 13.89 10.64 7.18
C ARG A 17 12.99 10.07 6.08
N GLY A 18 12.68 8.78 6.17
CA GLY A 18 11.70 8.13 5.31
C GLY A 18 10.37 8.85 5.42
N ILE A 19 10.16 9.81 4.51
CA ILE A 19 8.86 10.39 4.25
C ILE A 19 8.02 9.20 3.79
N ALA A 20 6.92 8.92 4.48
CA ALA A 20 5.95 7.98 3.94
C ALA A 20 5.59 8.48 2.55
N GLU A 21 5.96 7.73 1.51
CA GLU A 21 5.74 8.14 0.11
C GLU A 21 4.27 8.38 -0.22
N THR A 22 3.38 7.90 0.66
CA THR A 22 1.93 8.10 0.62
C THR A 22 1.48 8.85 1.88
N SER A 23 0.86 10.02 1.68
CA SER A 23 0.24 10.82 2.75
C SER A 23 -1.28 10.71 2.77
N SER A 24 -1.89 10.16 1.72
CA SER A 24 -3.33 9.93 1.62
C SER A 24 -3.66 8.68 0.81
N LEU A 25 -4.86 8.14 1.03
CA LEU A 25 -5.41 7.07 0.18
C LEU A 25 -5.69 7.55 -1.25
N SER A 26 -5.86 8.84 -1.51
CA SER A 26 -6.07 9.30 -2.90
C SER A 26 -4.82 9.11 -3.77
N GLN A 27 -3.62 9.18 -3.19
CA GLN A 27 -2.37 9.06 -3.93
C GLN A 27 -2.11 7.66 -4.48
N ILE A 28 -2.68 6.61 -3.87
CA ILE A 28 -2.52 5.25 -4.38
C ILE A 28 -3.24 5.04 -5.71
N TYR A 29 -4.20 5.90 -6.07
CA TYR A 29 -4.89 5.82 -7.37
C TYR A 29 -4.17 6.56 -8.50
N LEU A 30 -3.06 7.25 -8.20
CA LEU A 30 -2.28 7.93 -9.23
C LEU A 30 -1.46 6.94 -10.06
N LEU A 31 -1.22 7.30 -11.33
CA LEU A 31 -0.27 6.61 -12.20
C LEU A 31 1.13 6.57 -11.57
N GLY A 32 1.78 5.41 -11.67
CA GLY A 32 3.09 5.15 -11.07
C GLY A 32 3.06 4.88 -9.56
N LYS A 33 1.87 4.89 -8.93
CA LYS A 33 1.68 4.47 -7.54
C LYS A 33 0.99 3.12 -7.49
N GLY A 34 -0.31 3.08 -7.21
CA GLY A 34 -1.11 1.85 -7.25
C GLY A 34 -1.67 1.53 -8.62
N ILE A 35 -1.60 2.44 -9.59
CA ILE A 35 -1.96 2.20 -10.99
C ILE A 35 -0.69 2.22 -11.84
N LYS A 36 -0.51 1.18 -12.66
CA LYS A 36 0.65 1.00 -13.53
C LYS A 36 0.30 1.29 -14.97
N ASP A 37 1.21 2.03 -15.57
CA ASP A 37 1.34 2.28 -16.99
C ASP A 37 2.53 1.41 -17.47
N LEU A 38 2.25 0.40 -18.30
CA LEU A 38 3.24 -0.61 -18.71
C LEU A 38 3.93 -0.21 -20.00
N ASP A 39 3.28 0.53 -20.89
CA ASP A 39 3.82 0.96 -22.18
C ASP A 39 4.29 2.44 -22.22
N LYS A 40 4.02 3.20 -21.16
CA LYS A 40 4.42 4.59 -20.90
C LYS A 40 3.69 5.63 -21.74
N ASP A 41 2.44 5.36 -22.10
CA ASP A 41 1.59 6.29 -22.83
C ASP A 41 0.76 7.24 -21.92
N ASN A 42 0.92 7.12 -20.59
CA ASN A 42 0.16 7.77 -19.53
C ASN A 42 -1.28 7.25 -19.32
N LEU A 43 -1.55 6.00 -19.71
CA LEU A 43 -2.81 5.33 -19.41
C LEU A 43 -2.61 4.22 -18.37
N GLY A 44 -3.60 4.07 -17.49
CA GLY A 44 -3.55 3.11 -16.38
C GLY A 44 -3.96 1.72 -16.82
N GLU A 45 -3.03 0.87 -17.21
CA GLU A 45 -3.33 -0.45 -17.78
C GLU A 45 -3.48 -1.56 -16.73
N LYS A 46 -2.90 -1.36 -15.54
CA LYS A 46 -2.93 -2.38 -14.48
C LYS A 46 -3.07 -1.79 -13.09
N VAL A 47 -4.01 -2.32 -12.32
CA VAL A 47 -4.07 -2.09 -10.87
C VAL A 47 -2.99 -2.92 -10.17
N SER A 48 -2.12 -2.26 -9.41
CA SER A 48 -1.05 -2.87 -8.62
C SER A 48 -1.28 -2.62 -7.13
N LEU A 49 -2.45 -3.06 -6.67
CA LEU A 49 -2.90 -2.98 -5.29
C LEU A 49 -3.30 -4.38 -4.80
N HIS A 50 -3.05 -4.64 -3.52
CA HIS A 50 -3.51 -5.86 -2.86
C HIS A 50 -4.31 -5.50 -1.62
N ILE A 51 -5.64 -5.60 -1.70
CA ILE A 51 -6.55 -5.29 -0.61
C ILE A 51 -6.73 -6.55 0.23
N ILE A 52 -6.35 -6.49 1.51
CA ILE A 52 -6.31 -7.65 2.39
C ILE A 52 -7.30 -7.46 3.52
N ILE A 53 -8.23 -8.41 3.64
CA ILE A 53 -9.28 -8.44 4.66
C ILE A 53 -9.13 -9.67 5.57
N PRO A 54 -9.73 -9.67 6.77
CA PRO A 54 -9.74 -10.85 7.63
C PRO A 54 -10.44 -12.05 6.95
N ASP A 55 -10.13 -13.27 7.38
CA ASP A 55 -10.80 -14.49 6.89
C ASP A 55 -12.32 -14.49 7.17
N MET A 56 -12.72 -13.82 8.26
CA MET A 56 -14.11 -13.57 8.66
C MET A 56 -14.31 -12.05 8.77
N PRO A 57 -14.51 -11.35 7.65
CA PRO A 57 -14.66 -9.91 7.64
C PRO A 57 -16.07 -9.50 8.10
N THR A 58 -16.18 -8.32 8.69
CA THR A 58 -17.46 -7.65 8.95
C THR A 58 -18.03 -7.06 7.66
N ALA A 59 -19.33 -6.73 7.66
CA ALA A 59 -19.97 -6.04 6.54
C ALA A 59 -19.29 -4.68 6.23
N HIS A 60 -18.85 -3.96 7.26
CA HIS A 60 -18.13 -2.69 7.08
C HIS A 60 -16.76 -2.87 6.42
N GLU A 61 -15.98 -3.87 6.84
CA GLU A 61 -14.68 -4.17 6.22
C GLU A 61 -14.85 -4.58 4.75
N LEU A 62 -15.89 -5.36 4.43
CA LEU A 62 -16.23 -5.71 3.04
C LEU A 62 -16.64 -4.49 2.22
N ALA A 63 -17.46 -3.60 2.76
CA ALA A 63 -17.89 -2.38 2.06
C ALA A 63 -16.68 -1.49 1.73
N ILE A 64 -15.79 -1.24 2.70
CA ILE A 64 -14.57 -0.45 2.48
C ILE A 64 -13.67 -1.12 1.44
N ALA A 65 -13.49 -2.44 1.51
CA ALA A 65 -12.70 -3.18 0.52
C ALA A 65 -13.30 -3.06 -0.89
N GLY A 66 -14.62 -3.15 -0.99
CA GLY A 66 -15.37 -2.97 -2.23
C GLY A 66 -15.20 -1.57 -2.81
N ASP A 67 -15.34 -0.53 -2.01
CA ASP A 67 -15.19 0.87 -2.44
C ASP A 67 -13.78 1.16 -2.98
N ILE A 68 -12.75 0.66 -2.28
CA ILE A 68 -11.35 0.82 -2.71
C ILE A 68 -11.10 0.06 -4.01
N ALA A 69 -11.57 -1.20 -4.11
CA ALA A 69 -11.41 -2.01 -5.32
C ALA A 69 -12.15 -1.40 -6.52
N ALA A 70 -13.38 -0.94 -6.32
CA ALA A 70 -14.19 -0.29 -7.35
C ALA A 70 -13.51 0.98 -7.85
N ARG A 71 -13.00 1.81 -6.95
CA ARG A 71 -12.26 3.02 -7.34
C ARG A 71 -10.96 2.69 -8.06
N ALA A 72 -10.19 1.71 -7.61
CA ALA A 72 -8.97 1.31 -8.31
C ALA A 72 -9.25 0.83 -9.75
N ASN A 73 -10.32 0.06 -9.93
CA ASN A 73 -10.76 -0.39 -11.25
C ASN A 73 -11.33 0.74 -12.12
N LEU A 74 -11.92 1.78 -11.54
CA LEU A 74 -12.39 2.96 -12.28
C LEU A 74 -11.23 3.75 -12.90
N GLU A 75 -10.09 3.82 -12.20
CA GLU A 75 -8.90 4.58 -12.60
C GLU A 75 -7.99 3.78 -13.55
N SER A 76 -8.35 2.54 -13.86
CA SER A 76 -7.64 1.67 -14.80
C SER A 76 -8.51 1.36 -16.02
N LEU A 77 -7.86 1.18 -17.17
CA LEU A 77 -8.48 0.70 -18.40
C LEU A 77 -8.90 -0.78 -18.34
N VAL A 78 -8.37 -1.54 -17.36
CA VAL A 78 -8.61 -2.97 -17.20
C VAL A 78 -9.15 -3.26 -15.81
N ILE A 79 -10.23 -4.01 -15.74
CA ILE A 79 -10.84 -4.45 -14.47
C ILE A 79 -10.10 -5.68 -13.94
N ASP A 80 -9.68 -5.62 -12.68
CA ASP A 80 -9.18 -6.76 -11.93
C ASP A 80 -10.17 -7.13 -10.80
N PHE A 81 -10.74 -8.33 -10.87
CA PHE A 81 -11.64 -8.85 -9.84
C PHE A 81 -10.92 -9.52 -8.67
N SER A 82 -9.61 -9.70 -8.76
CA SER A 82 -8.78 -10.44 -7.79
C SER A 82 -8.06 -9.54 -6.77
N LEU A 83 -8.42 -8.24 -6.75
CA LEU A 83 -7.81 -7.22 -5.90
C LEU A 83 -8.00 -7.46 -4.40
N VAL A 84 -9.17 -7.99 -4.02
CA VAL A 84 -9.51 -8.28 -2.62
C VAL A 84 -9.16 -9.73 -2.30
N LYS A 85 -8.38 -9.93 -1.24
CA LYS A 85 -7.90 -11.23 -0.77
C LYS A 85 -8.15 -11.36 0.72
N LYS A 86 -8.52 -12.55 1.17
CA LYS A 86 -8.49 -12.90 2.59
C LYS A 86 -7.05 -13.07 3.06
N GLU A 87 -6.81 -12.81 4.34
CA GLU A 87 -5.50 -12.99 4.96
C GLU A 87 -4.94 -14.40 4.76
N SER A 88 -5.76 -15.46 4.79
CA SER A 88 -5.32 -16.84 4.52
C SER A 88 -4.81 -17.08 3.09
N GLU A 89 -5.22 -16.27 2.12
CA GLU A 89 -4.79 -16.38 0.71
C GLU A 89 -3.41 -15.74 0.48
N VAL A 90 -2.95 -14.92 1.43
CA VAL A 90 -1.70 -14.18 1.33
C VAL A 90 -0.60 -14.88 2.14
N LYS A 91 0.36 -15.48 1.43
CA LYS A 91 1.48 -16.21 2.04
C LYS A 91 2.47 -15.30 2.77
N SER A 92 2.80 -14.15 2.16
CA SER A 92 3.77 -13.19 2.71
C SER A 92 3.41 -11.78 2.26
N ILE A 93 3.05 -10.93 3.22
CA ILE A 93 2.73 -9.52 2.94
C ILE A 93 3.96 -8.71 2.55
N GLN A 94 5.17 -9.15 2.95
CA GLN A 94 6.42 -8.46 2.61
C GLN A 94 6.74 -8.50 1.11
N ASN A 95 6.16 -9.46 0.39
CA ASN A 95 6.39 -9.66 -1.05
C ASN A 95 5.32 -8.98 -1.90
N LEU A 96 4.30 -8.37 -1.27
CA LEU A 96 3.23 -7.69 -1.98
C LEU A 96 3.61 -6.25 -2.21
N GLU A 97 3.36 -5.79 -3.43
CA GLU A 97 3.48 -4.39 -3.80
C GLU A 97 2.21 -3.65 -3.36
N ASN A 98 2.35 -2.52 -2.69
CA ASN A 98 1.23 -1.69 -2.22
C ASN A 98 0.09 -2.46 -1.51
N PRO A 99 0.37 -3.20 -0.41
CA PRO A 99 -0.68 -3.87 0.35
C PRO A 99 -1.54 -2.85 1.10
N ILE A 100 -2.86 -2.98 1.00
CA ILE A 100 -3.85 -2.21 1.76
C ILE A 100 -4.49 -3.16 2.76
N ILE A 101 -4.24 -2.93 4.04
CA ILE A 101 -4.74 -3.78 5.11
C ILE A 101 -6.01 -3.16 5.70
N ILE A 102 -7.12 -3.90 5.69
CA ILE A 102 -8.40 -3.43 6.21
C ILE A 102 -8.78 -4.27 7.42
N GLY A 103 -9.09 -3.59 8.52
CA GLY A 103 -9.58 -4.22 9.75
C GLY A 103 -8.51 -4.44 10.82
N THR A 104 -8.98 -4.83 12.01
CA THR A 104 -8.11 -5.06 13.18
C THR A 104 -7.98 -6.54 13.55
N ASN A 105 -8.85 -7.39 13.00
CA ASN A 105 -8.93 -8.81 13.32
C ASN A 105 -7.96 -9.68 12.49
N LEU A 106 -6.88 -9.08 11.97
CA LEU A 106 -5.86 -9.78 11.18
C LEU A 106 -4.74 -10.30 12.09
N LYS A 107 -4.20 -11.48 11.79
CA LYS A 107 -3.09 -12.11 12.54
C LYS A 107 -1.87 -11.19 12.57
N TRP A 108 -1.52 -10.54 11.45
CA TRP A 108 -0.38 -9.61 11.42
C TRP A 108 -0.62 -8.35 12.27
N ILE A 109 -1.81 -7.75 12.21
CA ILE A 109 -2.16 -6.57 13.01
C ILE A 109 -2.14 -6.90 14.50
N LYS A 110 -2.70 -8.05 14.90
CA LYS A 110 -2.62 -8.55 16.28
C LYS A 110 -1.18 -8.75 16.73
N LYS A 111 -0.30 -9.27 15.87
CA LYS A 111 1.13 -9.45 16.16
C LYS A 111 1.84 -8.11 16.35
N LEU A 112 1.55 -7.12 15.50
CA LEU A 112 2.13 -5.78 15.59
C LEU A 112 1.67 -5.05 16.87
N LYS A 113 0.38 -5.14 17.20
CA LYS A 113 -0.19 -4.60 18.43
C LYS A 113 0.44 -5.23 19.68
N LYS A 114 0.62 -6.56 19.69
CA LYS A 114 1.32 -7.27 20.77
C LYS A 114 2.78 -6.82 20.91
N ALA A 115 3.43 -6.51 19.80
CA ALA A 115 4.79 -5.98 19.76
C ALA A 115 4.89 -4.47 20.05
N LYS A 116 3.76 -3.78 20.33
CA LYS A 116 3.68 -2.32 20.51
C LYS A 116 4.29 -1.52 19.35
N LYS A 117 4.16 -2.05 18.12
CA LYS A 117 4.62 -1.38 16.89
C LYS A 117 3.51 -0.53 16.23
N ILE A 118 2.28 -0.74 16.66
CA ILE A 118 1.06 0.03 16.38
C ILE A 118 0.15 -0.04 17.60
#